data_AF-A0AAW9IS90-F1
#
_entry.id   AF-A0AAW9IS90-F1
#
_cell.length_a   1.000
_cell.length_b   1.000
_cell.length_c   1.000
_cell.angle_alpha   90.00
_cell.angle_beta   90.00
_cell.angle_gamma   90.00
#
_symmetry.space_group_name_H-M   'P 1'
#
loop_
_entity.id
_entity.type
_entity.pdbx_description
1 polymer ?
#
loop_
_entity_poly.entity_id
_entity_poly.type
_entity_poly.pdbx_seq_one_letter_code
_entity_poly.pdbx_strand_id
1 'polypeptide(L)'
;MNFKDYLKSKTGTIFLNIIGVIALSIFLLSIGNEFKAVMIIVLSWITVLFMYCIISYRKRKDYFELIEKSVSKIDKKYLISEELEVPPFFEAEPYYYLLKKSSKSMREEINKEKLRLKDYKEYI
;
A
#
# COMPACT_ATOMS: atom_id res chain seq x y z
N MET A 1 -1.18 1.11 10.80
CA MET A 1 -1.05 -0.28 10.25
C MET A 1 -0.11 -1.09 11.15
N ASN A 2 -0.46 -2.33 11.51
CA ASN A 2 0.39 -3.18 12.36
C ASN A 2 1.40 -3.97 11.50
N PHE A 3 2.57 -4.29 12.05
CA PHE A 3 3.62 -5.03 11.33
C PHE A 3 3.18 -6.45 10.93
N LYS A 4 2.33 -7.07 11.77
CA LYS A 4 1.74 -8.38 11.49
C LYS A 4 0.84 -8.36 10.25
N ASP A 5 0.03 -7.32 10.07
CA ASP A 5 -0.87 -7.20 8.92
C ASP A 5 -0.08 -6.99 7.63
N TYR A 6 1.02 -6.24 7.72
CA TYR A 6 1.95 -6.07 6.61
C TYR A 6 2.56 -7.41 6.17
N LEU A 7 3.12 -8.17 7.11
CA LEU A 7 3.65 -9.51 6.84
C LEU A 7 2.60 -10.43 6.23
N LYS A 8 1.37 -10.42 6.77
CA LYS A 8 0.25 -11.21 6.24
C LYS A 8 -0.05 -10.86 4.78
N SER A 9 -0.05 -9.56 4.45
CA SER A 9 -0.25 -9.10 3.06
C SER A 9 0.87 -9.52 2.11
N LYS A 10 2.07 -9.80 2.62
CA LYS A 10 3.26 -10.16 1.82
C LYS A 10 3.66 -11.63 1.95
N THR A 11 2.79 -12.46 2.55
CA THR A 11 3.03 -13.90 2.79
C THR A 11 3.46 -14.64 1.53
N GLY A 12 2.82 -14.37 0.38
CA GLY A 12 3.18 -15.01 -0.88
C GLY A 12 4.60 -14.69 -1.35
N THR A 13 5.01 -13.43 -1.27
CA THR A 13 6.39 -13.03 -1.63
C THR A 13 7.41 -13.62 -0.67
N ILE A 14 7.11 -13.66 0.63
CA ILE A 14 8.00 -14.25 1.65
C ILE A 14 8.15 -15.75 1.39
N PHE A 15 7.05 -16.45 1.13
CA PHE A 15 7.04 -17.88 0.85
C PHE A 15 7.85 -18.22 -0.42
N LEU A 16 7.69 -17.43 -1.48
CA LEU A 16 8.46 -17.58 -2.72
C LEU A 16 9.96 -17.38 -2.49
N ASN A 17 10.36 -16.41 -1.66
CA ASN A 17 11.76 -16.21 -1.29
C ASN A 17 12.32 -17.39 -0.47
N ILE A 18 11.53 -17.97 0.44
CA ILE A 18 11.95 -19.15 1.21
C ILE A 18 12.22 -20.33 0.28
N ILE A 19 11.31 -20.61 -0.67
CA ILE A 19 11.50 -21.66 -1.67
C ILE A 19 12.75 -21.40 -2.50
N GLY A 20 12.96 -20.15 -2.95
CA GLY A 20 14.14 -19.77 -3.71
C GLY A 20 15.45 -20.00 -2.96
N VAL A 21 15.51 -19.63 -1.68
CA VAL A 21 16.69 -19.86 -0.83
C VAL A 21 16.95 -21.35 -0.62
N ILE A 22 15.91 -22.16 -0.42
CA ILE A 22 16.05 -23.62 -0.26
C ILE A 22 16.60 -24.23 -1.56
N ALA A 23 16.01 -23.89 -2.71
CA ALA A 23 16.46 -24.38 -4.00
C ALA A 23 17.91 -23.98 -4.29
N LEU A 24 18.27 -22.72 -4.01
CA LEU A 24 19.64 -22.21 -4.16
C LEU A 24 20.63 -22.94 -3.24
N SER A 25 20.22 -23.22 -2.00
CA SER A 25 21.06 -23.93 -1.03
C SER A 25 21.33 -25.36 -1.48
N ILE A 26 20.31 -26.07 -1.98
CA ILE A 26 20.46 -27.43 -2.53
C ILE A 26 21.41 -27.42 -3.73
N PHE A 27 21.25 -26.46 -4.63
CA PHE A 27 22.11 -26.32 -5.80
C PHE A 27 23.58 -26.07 -5.42
N LEU A 28 23.84 -25.15 -4.48
CA LEU A 28 25.19 -24.85 -4.01
C LEU A 28 25.87 -26.05 -3.34
N LEU A 29 25.11 -26.84 -2.57
CA LEU A 29 25.61 -28.07 -1.95
C LEU A 29 25.90 -29.17 -2.99
N SER A 30 25.07 -29.28 -4.04
CA SER A 30 25.27 -30.25 -5.12
C SER A 30 26.57 -30.00 -5.90
N ILE A 31 27.00 -28.74 -6.01
CA ILE A 31 28.28 -28.35 -6.62
C ILE A 31 29.49 -28.72 -5.75
N GLY A 32 29.27 -29.11 -4.49
CA GLY A 32 30.34 -29.45 -3.54
C GLY A 32 30.89 -28.25 -2.77
N ASN A 33 30.16 -27.14 -2.70
CA ASN A 33 30.55 -26.02 -1.84
C ASN A 33 30.53 -26.41 -0.36
N GLU A 34 31.44 -25.83 0.41
CA GLU A 34 31.42 -26.00 1.87
C GLU A 34 30.12 -25.45 2.47
N PHE A 35 29.57 -26.18 3.45
CA PHE A 35 28.37 -25.77 4.17
C PHE A 35 28.49 -24.36 4.77
N LYS A 36 29.69 -23.99 5.23
CA LYS A 36 29.97 -22.64 5.76
C LYS A 36 29.75 -21.54 4.71
N ALA A 37 30.18 -21.78 3.46
CA ALA A 37 29.99 -20.81 2.39
C ALA A 37 28.50 -20.62 2.06
N VAL A 38 27.73 -21.71 2.00
CA VAL A 38 26.28 -21.67 1.80
C VAL A 38 25.58 -20.90 2.93
N MET A 39 25.98 -21.12 4.18
CA MET A 39 25.42 -20.43 5.33
C MET A 39 25.63 -18.90 5.27
N ILE A 40 26.81 -18.44 4.86
CA ILE A 40 27.10 -17.01 4.70
C ILE A 40 26.20 -16.39 3.63
N ILE A 41 26.01 -17.07 2.50
CA ILE A 41 25.13 -16.60 1.42
C ILE A 41 23.69 -16.48 1.92
N VAL A 42 23.17 -17.51 2.58
CA VAL A 42 21.81 -17.50 3.15
C VAL A 42 21.64 -16.36 4.15
N LEU A 43 22.62 -16.17 5.05
CA LEU A 43 22.57 -15.09 6.04
C LEU A 43 22.54 -13.71 5.36
N SER A 44 23.41 -13.51 4.36
CA SER A 44 23.43 -12.27 3.58
C SER A 44 22.08 -12.01 2.89
N TRP A 45 21.46 -13.03 2.30
CA TRP A 45 20.15 -12.91 1.66
C TRP A 45 19.06 -12.52 2.66
N ILE A 46 19.04 -13.16 3.83
CA ILE A 46 18.09 -12.85 4.91
C ILE A 46 18.24 -11.39 5.35
N THR A 47 19.46 -10.89 5.51
CA THR A 47 19.69 -9.48 5.91
C THR A 47 19.16 -8.49 4.87
N VAL A 48 19.37 -8.76 3.58
CA VAL A 48 18.86 -7.93 2.48
C VAL A 48 17.33 -7.94 2.46
N LEU A 49 16.72 -9.13 2.57
CA LEU A 49 15.27 -9.28 2.58
C LEU A 49 14.64 -8.58 3.80
N PHE A 50 15.30 -8.65 4.96
CA PHE A 50 14.85 -7.97 6.16
C PHE A 50 14.90 -6.44 6.02
N MET A 51 16.01 -5.89 5.51
CA MET A 51 16.15 -4.47 5.20
C MET A 51 15.07 -3.99 4.22
N TYR A 52 14.84 -4.73 3.14
CA TYR A 52 13.79 -4.45 2.17
C TYR A 52 12.39 -4.40 2.81
N CYS A 53 12.08 -5.38 3.68
CA CYS A 53 10.82 -5.43 4.41
C CYS A 53 10.63 -4.22 5.33
N ILE A 54 11.68 -3.79 6.06
CA ILE A 54 11.61 -2.62 6.94
C ILE A 54 11.32 -1.35 6.15
N ILE A 55 12.07 -1.11 5.07
CA ILE A 55 11.92 0.10 4.25
C ILE A 55 10.51 0.15 3.64
N SER A 56 10.06 -0.98 3.09
CA SER A 56 8.73 -1.10 2.48
C SER A 56 7.60 -0.91 3.49
N TYR A 57 7.77 -1.45 4.71
CA TYR A 57 6.82 -1.26 5.80
C TYR A 57 6.74 0.21 6.24
N ARG A 58 7.89 0.88 6.42
CA ARG A 58 7.95 2.30 6.79
C ARG A 58 7.22 3.17 5.78
N LYS A 59 7.57 3.06 4.48
CA LYS A 59 6.90 3.80 3.41
C LYS A 59 5.38 3.65 3.45
N ARG A 60 4.90 2.42 3.69
CA ARG A 60 3.45 2.14 3.77
C ARG A 60 2.81 2.68 5.02
N LYS A 61 3.48 2.57 6.17
CA LYS A 61 3.00 3.15 7.41
C LYS A 61 2.90 4.67 7.32
N ASP A 62 3.94 5.33 6.83
CA ASP A 62 3.99 6.79 6.69
C ASP A 62 2.89 7.30 5.75
N TYR A 63 2.67 6.61 4.62
CA TYR A 63 1.59 6.93 3.70
C TYR A 63 0.21 6.80 4.37
N PHE A 64 -0.04 5.72 5.11
CA PHE A 64 -1.31 5.55 5.84
C PHE A 64 -1.54 6.64 6.90
N GLU A 65 -0.50 6.99 7.64
CA GLU A 65 -0.57 8.07 8.64
C GLU A 65 -0.83 9.43 7.99
N LEU A 66 -0.26 9.69 6.81
CA LEU A 66 -0.53 10.88 6.01
C LEU A 66 -2.02 10.95 5.62
N ILE A 67 -2.58 9.87 5.11
CA ILE A 67 -4.01 9.81 4.75
C ILE A 67 -4.89 10.07 5.98
N GLU A 68 -4.62 9.40 7.09
CA GLU A 68 -5.41 9.53 8.31
C GLU A 68 -5.39 10.97 8.84
N LYS A 69 -4.23 11.62 8.76
CA LYS A 69 -4.06 13.03 9.11
C LYS A 69 -4.80 13.96 8.15
N SER A 70 -4.84 13.66 6.86
CA SER A 70 -5.61 14.45 5.89
C SER A 70 -7.11 14.30 6.14
N VAL A 71 -7.62 13.07 6.32
CA VAL A 71 -9.04 12.81 6.59
C VAL A 71 -9.52 13.54 7.84
N SER A 72 -8.71 13.61 8.89
CA SER A 72 -9.10 14.27 10.15
C SER A 72 -9.15 15.80 10.06
N LYS A 73 -8.43 16.42 9.12
CA LYS A 73 -8.42 17.88 8.92
C LYS A 73 -9.53 18.39 7.99
N ILE A 74 -10.01 17.54 7.09
CA ILE A 74 -11.00 17.92 6.09
C ILE A 74 -12.39 17.95 6.72
N ASP A 75 -13.06 19.12 6.63
CA ASP A 75 -14.45 19.30 7.10
C ASP A 75 -15.42 18.33 6.41
N LYS A 76 -15.32 18.21 5.07
CA LYS A 76 -16.18 17.34 4.27
C LYS A 76 -15.43 16.15 3.74
N LYS A 77 -15.58 15.00 4.39
CA LYS A 77 -14.85 13.75 4.09
C LYS A 77 -14.86 13.32 2.63
N TYR A 78 -15.90 13.66 1.85
CA TYR A 78 -15.94 13.36 0.41
C TYR A 78 -14.92 14.16 -0.43
N LEU A 79 -14.27 15.18 0.15
CA LEU A 79 -13.17 15.93 -0.46
C LEU A 79 -11.81 15.23 -0.32
N ILE A 80 -11.73 14.13 0.45
CA ILE A 80 -10.46 13.41 0.67
C ILE A 80 -9.75 13.00 -0.63
N SER A 81 -10.53 12.69 -1.67
CA SER A 81 -10.00 12.33 -2.99
C SER A 81 -9.23 13.45 -3.71
N GLU A 82 -9.41 14.71 -3.29
CA GLU A 82 -8.69 15.86 -3.84
C GLU A 82 -7.36 16.11 -3.10
N GLU A 83 -7.29 15.82 -1.80
CA GLU A 83 -6.06 15.96 -1.02
C GLU A 83 -5.15 14.73 -1.10
N LEU A 84 -5.68 13.58 -1.52
CA LEU A 84 -4.91 12.36 -1.68
C LEU A 84 -3.97 12.45 -2.89
N GLU A 85 -2.68 12.30 -2.61
CA GLU A 85 -1.68 12.01 -3.62
C GLU A 85 -1.82 10.58 -4.16
N VAL A 86 -1.21 10.32 -5.32
CA VAL A 86 -1.19 8.98 -5.92
C VAL A 86 -0.44 8.04 -4.95
N PRO A 87 -1.02 6.89 -4.60
CA PRO A 87 -0.37 5.97 -3.68
C PRO A 87 0.95 5.46 -4.25
N PRO A 88 2.00 5.30 -3.43
CA PRO A 88 3.30 4.81 -3.89
C PRO A 88 3.32 3.29 -4.13
N PHE A 89 2.16 2.62 -4.10
CA PHE A 89 2.01 1.18 -4.26
C PHE A 89 1.11 0.90 -5.46
N PHE A 90 1.57 0.07 -6.39
CA PHE A 90 0.80 -0.32 -7.57
C PHE A 90 -0.52 -0.99 -7.19
N GLU A 91 -0.52 -1.81 -6.15
CA GLU A 91 -1.72 -2.50 -5.69
C GLU A 91 -2.79 -1.52 -5.16
N ALA A 92 -2.40 -0.32 -4.73
CA ALA A 92 -3.29 0.70 -4.19
C ALA A 92 -3.84 1.66 -5.26
N GLU A 93 -3.24 1.69 -6.44
CA GLU A 93 -3.60 2.61 -7.53
C GLU A 93 -5.05 2.42 -8.02
N PRO A 94 -5.58 1.20 -8.25
CA PRO A 94 -6.97 1.02 -8.63
C PRO A 94 -7.96 1.56 -7.59
N TYR A 95 -7.66 1.36 -6.30
CA TYR A 95 -8.49 1.85 -5.21
C TYR A 95 -8.51 3.39 -5.15
N TYR A 96 -7.37 4.03 -5.42
CA TYR A 96 -7.28 5.48 -5.52
C TYR A 96 -8.21 6.03 -6.61
N TYR A 97 -8.17 5.45 -7.81
CA TYR A 97 -9.05 5.88 -8.91
C TYR A 97 -10.53 5.65 -8.61
N LEU A 98 -10.89 4.52 -8.01
CA LEU A 98 -12.26 4.23 -7.61
C LEU A 98 -12.77 5.24 -6.57
N LEU A 99 -11.94 5.55 -5.58
CA LEU A 99 -12.26 6.56 -4.57
C LEU A 99 -12.47 7.94 -5.21
N LYS A 100 -11.56 8.36 -6.11
CA LYS A 100 -11.66 9.64 -6.81
C LYS A 100 -12.92 9.75 -7.65
N LYS A 101 -13.28 8.68 -8.37
CA LYS A 101 -14.51 8.62 -9.16
C LYS A 101 -15.76 8.69 -8.27
N SER A 102 -15.79 7.93 -7.18
CA SER A 102 -16.91 7.92 -6.23
C SER A 102 -17.12 9.29 -5.57
N SER A 103 -16.06 9.89 -5.05
CA SER A 103 -16.09 11.22 -4.46
C SER A 103 -16.54 12.29 -5.47
N LYS A 104 -16.07 12.22 -6.72
CA LYS A 104 -16.52 13.13 -7.79
C LYS A 104 -18.03 13.01 -8.01
N SER A 105 -18.55 11.80 -8.15
CA SER A 105 -19.99 11.55 -8.32
C SER A 105 -20.81 12.11 -7.16
N MET A 106 -20.33 11.95 -5.92
CA MET A 106 -21.01 12.49 -4.74
C MET A 106 -21.05 14.03 -4.76
N ARG A 107 -19.95 14.69 -5.15
CA ARG A 107 -19.91 16.16 -5.27
C ARG A 107 -20.85 16.68 -6.34
N GLU A 108 -20.94 15.98 -7.46
CA GLU A 108 -21.85 16.33 -8.56
C GLU A 108 -23.31 16.26 -8.10
N GLU A 109 -23.72 15.20 -7.39
CA GLU A 109 -25.08 15.11 -6.85
C GLU A 109 -25.38 16.21 -5.81
N ILE A 110 -24.46 16.47 -4.87
CA ILE A 110 -24.64 17.57 -3.91
C ILE A 110 -24.80 18.93 -4.63
N ASN A 111 -24.06 19.15 -5.71
CA ASN A 111 -24.16 20.39 -6.49
C ASN A 111 -25.48 20.49 -7.26
N LYS A 112 -25.98 19.39 -7.83
CA LYS A 112 -27.31 19.35 -8.46
C LYS A 112 -28.42 19.70 -7.46
N GLU A 113 -28.37 19.13 -6.26
CA GLU A 113 -29.37 19.43 -5.23
C GLU A 113 -29.31 20.89 -4.76
N LYS A 114 -28.10 21.47 -4.63
CA LYS A 114 -27.95 22.89 -4.32
C LYS A 114 -28.52 23.81 -5.41
N LEU A 115 -28.31 23.46 -6.69
CA LEU A 115 -28.88 24.19 -7.82
C LEU A 115 -30.40 24.13 -7.80
N ARG A 116 -30.97 22.93 -7.62
CA ARG A 116 -32.43 22.72 -7.50
C ARG A 116 -33.03 23.58 -6.38
N LEU A 117 -32.38 23.64 -5.22
CA LEU A 117 -32.81 24.46 -4.08
C LEU A 117 -32.68 25.97 -4.35
N LYS A 118 -31.65 26.38 -5.09
CA LYS A 118 -31.45 27.79 -5.47
C LYS A 118 -32.56 28.23 -6.42
N ASP A 119 -32.82 27.44 -7.46
CA ASP A 119 -33.86 27.69 -8.43
C ASP A 119 -35.23 27.81 -7.71
N TYR A 120 -35.55 26.85 -6.84
CA TYR A 120 -36.79 26.89 -6.04
C TYR A 120 -36.95 28.17 -5.21
N LYS A 121 -35.87 28.67 -4.59
CA LYS A 121 -35.89 29.92 -3.82
C LYS A 121 -36.05 31.16 -4.69
N GLU A 122 -35.62 31.13 -5.95
CA GLU A 122 -35.78 32.26 -6.89
C GLU A 122 -37.20 32.33 -7.48
N TYR A 123 -37.99 31.26 -7.40
CA TYR A 123 -39.40 31.22 -7.82
C TYR A 123 -40.41 31.69 -6.77
N ILE A 124 -40.00 31.87 -5.50
CA ILE A 124 -40.84 32.37 -4.39
C ILE A 124 -40.51 33.83 -4.11
#